data_AF-R1BDM4-F1
#
_entry.id   AF-R1BDM4-F1
#
_cell.length_a   1.000
_cell.length_b   1.000
_cell.length_c   1.000
_cell.angle_alpha   90.00
_cell.angle_beta   90.00
_cell.angle_gamma   90.00
#
_symmetry.space_group_name_H-M   'P 1'
#
loop_
_entity.id
_entity.type
_entity.pdbx_description
1 polymer ?
#
loop_
_entity_poly.entity_id
_entity_poly.type
_entity_poly.pdbx_seq_one_letter_code
_entity_poly.pdbx_strand_id
1 'polypeptide(L)'
;GIEQLLNEGAVQQRGDTGGGVPILAAVGPLQLEVVSSRLSSEYSVEVQYEMMPQTQARWAMAGWEEVDAVLSERKLLNVKTLEDVYGRPVLLFTSGWTLDNAVAEVGERLQLRPYALAPDVQERRRKK
;
A
#
# COMPACT_ATOMS: atom_id res chain seq x y z
N GLY A 1 12.02 16.07 0.64
CA GLY A 1 10.73 16.72 0.93
C GLY A 1 9.56 15.83 0.58
N ILE A 2 9.31 15.62 -0.72
CA ILE A 2 8.26 14.71 -1.23
C ILE A 2 8.57 13.25 -0.94
N GLU A 3 9.82 12.79 -1.06
CA GLU A 3 10.18 11.41 -0.69
C GLU A 3 9.76 11.04 0.74
N GLN A 4 9.82 11.97 1.70
CA GLN A 4 9.34 11.69 3.06
C GLN A 4 7.81 11.53 3.12
N LEU A 5 7.05 12.33 2.38
CA LEU A 5 5.58 12.19 2.30
C LEU A 5 5.18 10.91 1.55
N LEU A 6 5.93 10.55 0.51
CA LEU A 6 5.76 9.29 -0.23
C LEU A 6 6.16 8.09 0.62
N ASN A 7 7.24 8.16 1.38
CA ASN A 7 7.74 7.05 2.20
C ASN A 7 6.76 6.63 3.31
N GLU A 8 5.81 7.48 3.68
CA GLU A 8 4.83 7.19 4.73
C GLU A 8 3.53 6.53 4.20
N GLY A 9 3.26 6.56 2.89
CA GLY A 9 1.98 6.05 2.34
C GLY A 9 1.92 5.79 0.84
N ALA A 10 3.03 5.91 0.11
CA ALA A 10 3.11 5.57 -1.30
C ALA A 10 3.34 4.07 -1.48
N VAL A 11 2.68 3.53 -2.50
CA VAL A 11 2.78 2.14 -2.95
C VAL A 11 2.90 2.13 -4.48
N GLN A 12 3.48 1.09 -5.03
CA GLN A 12 3.72 0.98 -6.48
C GLN A 12 3.46 -0.43 -6.99
N GLN A 13 3.45 -0.59 -8.32
CA GLN A 13 3.36 -1.91 -8.91
C GLN A 13 4.65 -2.69 -8.64
N ARG A 14 4.51 -3.97 -8.31
CA ARG A 14 5.66 -4.86 -8.09
C ARG A 14 6.52 -4.93 -9.37
N GLY A 15 7.83 -4.78 -9.22
CA GLY A 15 8.78 -4.83 -10.34
C GLY A 15 8.85 -3.56 -11.20
N ASP A 16 8.17 -2.48 -10.80
CA ASP A 16 8.37 -1.17 -11.40
C ASP A 16 9.78 -0.65 -11.07
N THR A 17 10.55 -0.32 -12.11
CA THR A 17 11.94 0.17 -12.01
C THR A 17 12.03 1.70 -12.06
N GLY A 18 10.92 2.39 -11.80
CA GLY A 18 10.83 3.85 -11.73
C GLY A 18 10.16 4.50 -12.96
N GLY A 19 9.40 3.72 -13.73
CA GLY A 19 8.68 4.21 -14.91
C GLY A 19 7.16 4.18 -14.78
N GLY A 20 6.62 3.48 -13.78
CA GLY A 20 5.19 3.42 -13.52
C GLY A 20 4.68 4.61 -12.72
N VAL A 21 3.37 4.81 -12.78
CA VAL A 21 2.68 5.86 -12.04
C VAL A 21 2.61 5.44 -10.56
N PRO A 22 3.19 6.22 -9.62
CA PRO A 22 3.11 5.89 -8.21
C PRO A 22 1.67 6.01 -7.72
N ILE A 23 1.27 5.12 -6.82
CA ILE A 23 -0.06 5.11 -6.22
C ILE A 23 0.05 5.68 -4.81
N LEU A 24 -0.74 6.72 -4.53
CA LEU A 24 -0.77 7.37 -3.23
C LEU A 24 -1.95 6.84 -2.42
N ALA A 25 -1.68 6.26 -1.26
CA ALA A 25 -2.70 5.95 -0.28
C ALA A 25 -2.77 7.10 0.74
N ALA A 26 -3.94 7.73 0.82
CA ALA A 26 -4.21 8.80 1.79
C ALA A 26 -5.36 8.38 2.71
N VAL A 27 -5.26 8.72 3.98
CA VAL A 27 -6.34 8.53 4.98
C VAL A 27 -7.43 9.59 4.79
N GLY A 28 -7.08 10.76 4.23
CA GLY A 28 -8.03 11.82 3.92
C GLY A 28 -7.57 12.73 2.78
N PRO A 29 -8.50 13.47 2.15
CA PRO A 29 -8.24 14.25 0.93
C PRO A 29 -7.19 15.35 1.13
N LEU A 30 -7.11 15.94 2.32
CA LEU A 30 -6.15 16.99 2.63
C LEU A 30 -4.69 16.55 2.44
N GLN A 31 -4.39 15.27 2.64
CA GLN A 31 -3.02 14.75 2.42
C GLN A 31 -2.62 14.83 0.95
N LEU A 32 -3.57 14.59 0.03
CA LEU A 32 -3.34 14.73 -1.41
C LEU A 32 -3.15 16.21 -1.81
N GLU A 33 -3.94 17.11 -1.22
CA GLU A 33 -3.81 18.56 -1.46
C GLU A 33 -2.45 19.09 -1.00
N VAL A 34 -1.97 18.64 0.16
CA VAL A 34 -0.63 19.02 0.67
C VAL A 34 0.47 18.54 -0.27
N VAL A 35 0.36 17.32 -0.81
CA VAL A 35 1.33 16.79 -1.78
C VAL A 35 1.33 17.62 -3.07
N SER A 36 0.16 17.92 -3.64
CA SER A 36 0.05 18.77 -4.84
C SER A 36 0.63 20.15 -4.63
N SER A 37 0.29 20.79 -3.50
CA SER A 37 0.76 22.15 -3.17
C SER A 37 2.29 22.20 -3.06
N ARG A 38 2.91 21.19 -2.44
CA ARG A 38 4.38 21.08 -2.36
C ARG A 38 5.03 20.82 -3.72
N LEU A 39 4.48 19.90 -4.53
CA LEU A 39 5.02 19.61 -5.85
C LEU A 39 5.00 20.84 -6.78
N SER A 40 3.91 21.60 -6.72
CA SER A 40 3.77 22.85 -7.48
C SER A 40 4.73 23.93 -6.96
N SER A 41 4.81 24.15 -5.64
CA SER A 41 5.63 25.22 -5.06
C SER A 41 7.14 24.94 -5.09
N GLU A 42 7.58 23.71 -4.79
CA GLU A 42 9.00 23.36 -4.70
C GLU A 42 9.59 22.98 -6.07
N TYR A 43 8.80 22.38 -6.97
CA TYR A 43 9.31 21.81 -8.23
C TYR A 43 8.62 22.34 -9.49
N SER A 44 7.65 23.26 -9.37
CA SER A 44 6.84 23.74 -10.52
C SER A 44 6.18 22.60 -11.31
N VAL A 45 5.85 21.50 -10.63
CA VAL A 45 5.20 20.32 -11.23
C VAL A 45 3.69 20.41 -11.01
N GLU A 46 2.93 20.31 -12.09
CA GLU A 46 1.48 20.13 -12.05
C GLU A 46 1.15 18.64 -11.91
N VAL A 47 0.28 18.30 -10.95
CA VAL A 47 -0.07 16.91 -10.61
C VAL A 47 -1.52 16.66 -10.95
N GLN A 48 -1.79 15.55 -11.65
CA GLN A 48 -3.14 15.05 -11.86
C GLN A 48 -3.32 13.74 -11.10
N TYR A 49 -4.43 13.61 -10.39
CA TYR A 49 -4.79 12.40 -9.67
C TYR A 49 -5.88 11.63 -10.42
N GLU A 50 -5.67 10.33 -10.58
CA GLU A 50 -6.70 9.39 -11.00
C GLU A 50 -7.15 8.59 -9.78
N MET A 51 -8.44 8.69 -9.46
CA MET A 51 -9.00 7.96 -8.32
C MET A 51 -9.12 6.48 -8.63
N MET A 52 -8.54 5.65 -7.77
CA MET A 52 -8.66 4.21 -7.84
C MET A 52 -9.96 3.72 -7.16
N PRO A 53 -10.62 2.66 -7.67
CA PRO A 53 -11.85 2.12 -7.07
C PRO A 53 -11.60 1.38 -5.74
N GLN A 54 -10.35 1.09 -5.40
CA GLN A 54 -9.99 0.43 -4.15
C GLN A 54 -10.04 1.40 -2.98
N THR A 55 -10.76 1.01 -1.93
CA THR A 55 -11.03 1.84 -0.75
C THR A 55 -10.35 1.33 0.50
N GLN A 56 -9.84 0.09 0.48
CA GLN A 56 -9.24 -0.57 1.64
C GLN A 56 -7.91 -1.19 1.26
N ALA A 57 -6.94 -1.14 2.18
CA ALA A 57 -5.61 -1.74 2.02
C ALA A 57 -5.23 -2.62 3.22
N ARG A 58 -4.51 -3.72 2.97
CA ARG A 58 -3.89 -4.54 4.03
C ARG A 58 -2.48 -4.93 3.62
N TRP A 59 -1.53 -4.82 4.55
CA TRP A 59 -0.20 -5.39 4.39
C TRP A 59 -0.25 -6.90 4.66
N ALA A 60 0.35 -7.69 3.78
CA ALA A 60 0.56 -9.13 3.98
C ALA A 60 1.95 -9.36 4.57
N MET A 61 2.00 -9.56 5.89
CA MET A 61 3.27 -9.69 6.62
C MET A 61 3.97 -11.04 6.40
N ALA A 62 3.27 -12.02 5.82
CA ALA A 62 3.85 -13.30 5.43
C ALA A 62 4.78 -13.21 4.20
N GLY A 63 4.79 -12.08 3.48
CA GLY A 63 5.66 -11.84 2.33
C GLY A 63 5.06 -12.31 0.99
N TRP A 64 5.81 -12.08 -0.10
CA TRP A 64 5.35 -12.30 -1.47
C TRP A 64 5.12 -13.78 -1.82
N GLU A 65 5.92 -14.69 -1.26
CA GLU A 65 5.79 -16.13 -1.55
C GLU A 65 4.39 -16.66 -1.17
N GLU A 66 3.91 -16.32 0.02
CA GLU A 66 2.58 -16.72 0.48
C GLU A 66 1.47 -16.01 -0.28
N VAL A 67 1.66 -14.74 -0.63
CA VAL A 67 0.70 -13.98 -1.44
C VAL A 67 0.56 -14.61 -2.84
N ASP A 68 1.67 -14.93 -3.49
CA ASP A 68 1.69 -15.54 -4.81
C ASP A 68 1.05 -16.94 -4.78
N ALA A 69 1.31 -17.73 -3.73
CA ALA A 69 0.66 -19.03 -3.52
C ALA A 69 -0.86 -18.90 -3.37
N VAL A 70 -1.33 -18.01 -2.49
CA VAL A 70 -2.77 -17.75 -2.27
C VAL A 70 -3.48 -17.27 -3.55
N LEU A 71 -2.83 -16.42 -4.34
CA LEU A 71 -3.36 -15.97 -5.63
C LEU A 71 -3.47 -17.13 -6.62
N SER A 72 -2.46 -18.00 -6.68
CA SER A 72 -2.47 -19.18 -7.55
C SER A 72 -3.58 -20.18 -7.19
N GLU A 73 -3.90 -20.28 -5.89
CA GLU A 73 -5.01 -21.07 -5.36
C GLU A 73 -6.39 -20.44 -5.61
N ARG A 74 -6.45 -19.23 -6.19
CA ARG A 74 -7.68 -18.44 -6.42
C ARG A 74 -8.48 -18.14 -5.15
N LYS A 75 -7.80 -18.09 -4.00
CA LYS A 75 -8.40 -17.76 -2.70
C LYS A 75 -8.61 -16.26 -2.48
N LEU A 76 -7.98 -15.42 -3.29
CA LEU A 76 -8.23 -13.99 -3.34
C LEU A 76 -8.85 -13.63 -4.69
N LEU A 77 -10.03 -13.02 -4.66
CA LEU A 77 -10.76 -12.58 -5.85
C LEU A 77 -10.85 -11.05 -5.87
N ASN A 78 -10.64 -10.45 -7.03
CA ASN A 78 -10.76 -9.00 -7.25
C ASN A 78 -9.88 -8.15 -6.32
N VAL A 79 -8.71 -8.68 -5.94
CA VAL A 79 -7.71 -7.98 -5.14
C VAL A 79 -6.60 -7.50 -6.05
N LYS A 80 -6.22 -6.23 -5.94
CA LYS A 80 -5.04 -5.68 -6.61
C LYS A 80 -3.86 -5.77 -5.65
N THR A 81 -2.72 -6.26 -6.10
CA THR A 81 -1.50 -6.34 -5.31
C THR A 81 -0.54 -5.23 -5.71
N LEU A 82 0.07 -4.60 -4.71
CA LEU A 82 1.09 -3.56 -4.85
C LEU A 82 2.24 -3.85 -3.90
N GLU A 83 3.30 -3.07 -4.03
CA GLU A 83 4.48 -3.09 -3.21
C GLU A 83 4.63 -1.75 -2.47
N ASP A 84 4.92 -1.79 -1.17
CA ASP A 84 5.27 -0.58 -0.44
C ASP A 84 6.76 -0.21 -0.62
N VAL A 85 7.16 0.95 -0.09
CA VAL A 85 8.55 1.45 -0.18
C VAL A 85 9.60 0.53 0.46
N TYR A 86 9.20 -0.49 1.22
CA TYR A 86 10.07 -1.48 1.85
C TYR A 86 9.99 -2.86 1.16
N GLY A 87 9.37 -2.95 -0.02
CA GLY A 87 9.24 -4.20 -0.76
C GLY A 87 8.13 -5.13 -0.24
N ARG A 88 7.26 -4.66 0.66
CA ARG A 88 6.24 -5.51 1.29
C ARG A 88 4.97 -5.57 0.45
N PRO A 89 4.29 -6.73 0.36
CA PRO A 89 3.04 -6.83 -0.37
C PRO A 89 1.91 -6.06 0.32
N VAL A 90 1.21 -5.26 -0.48
CA VAL A 90 0.00 -4.51 -0.10
C VAL A 90 -1.16 -4.99 -0.96
N LEU A 91 -2.20 -5.50 -0.31
CA LEU A 91 -3.44 -5.94 -0.94
C LEU A 91 -4.46 -4.81 -0.90
N LEU A 92 -4.98 -4.43 -2.07
CA LEU A 92 -6.02 -3.43 -2.21
C LEU A 92 -7.37 -4.07 -2.55
N PHE A 93 -8.41 -3.66 -1.82
CA PHE A 93 -9.76 -4.18 -1.91
C PHE A 93 -10.74 -3.08 -2.33
N THR A 94 -11.73 -3.45 -3.13
CA THR A 94 -12.80 -2.54 -3.60
C THR A 94 -13.93 -2.37 -2.60
N SER A 95 -14.14 -3.34 -1.71
CA SER A 95 -15.23 -3.33 -0.73
C SER A 95 -14.83 -3.95 0.61
N GLY A 96 -15.57 -3.60 1.67
CA GLY A 96 -15.42 -4.22 3.00
C GLY A 96 -15.71 -5.72 2.96
N TRP A 97 -16.69 -6.16 2.16
CA TRP A 97 -17.01 -7.58 2.03
C TRP A 97 -15.86 -8.41 1.46
N THR A 98 -15.19 -7.92 0.40
CA THR A 98 -14.02 -8.61 -0.18
C THR A 98 -12.87 -8.70 0.81
N LEU A 99 -12.69 -7.65 1.62
CA LEU A 99 -11.72 -7.65 2.70
C LEU A 99 -12.09 -8.68 3.79
N ASP A 100 -13.34 -8.71 4.24
CA ASP A 100 -13.79 -9.61 5.30
C ASP A 100 -13.66 -11.08 4.87
N ASN A 101 -14.00 -11.38 3.62
CA ASN A 101 -13.80 -12.71 3.04
C ASN A 101 -12.31 -13.08 2.98
N ALA A 102 -11.44 -12.17 2.53
CA ALA A 102 -10.00 -12.42 2.52
C ALA A 102 -9.41 -12.60 3.93
N VAL A 103 -9.89 -11.86 4.93
CA VAL A 103 -9.47 -12.02 6.33
C VAL A 103 -9.91 -13.38 6.88
N ALA A 104 -11.13 -13.84 6.58
CA ALA A 104 -11.62 -15.14 7.01
C ALA A 104 -10.86 -16.31 6.35
N GLU A 105 -10.59 -16.21 5.05
CA GLU A 105 -9.98 -17.30 4.27
C GLU A 105 -8.46 -17.39 4.44
N VAL A 106 -7.77 -16.24 4.42
CA VAL A 106 -6.30 -16.18 4.34
C VAL A 106 -5.67 -15.20 5.32
N GLY A 107 -6.46 -14.58 6.20
CA GLY A 107 -5.99 -13.54 7.12
C GLY A 107 -4.87 -14.00 8.05
N GLU A 108 -4.98 -15.21 8.60
CA GLU A 108 -3.93 -15.79 9.45
C GLU A 108 -2.69 -16.19 8.65
N ARG A 109 -2.89 -16.87 7.51
CA ARG A 109 -1.81 -17.32 6.62
C ARG A 109 -0.98 -16.16 6.11
N LEU A 110 -1.63 -15.12 5.60
CA LEU A 110 -0.97 -13.92 5.08
C LEU A 110 -0.57 -12.91 6.16
N GLN A 111 -0.98 -13.16 7.42
CA GLN A 111 -0.80 -12.25 8.55
C GLN A 111 -1.23 -10.81 8.20
N LEU A 112 -2.47 -10.67 7.72
CA LEU A 112 -2.97 -9.39 7.22
C LEU A 112 -2.99 -8.34 8.34
N ARG A 113 -2.51 -7.13 8.04
CA ARG A 113 -2.48 -5.99 8.96
C ARG A 113 -3.02 -4.70 8.33
N PRO A 114 -3.77 -3.88 9.08
CA PRO A 114 -4.27 -2.59 8.60
C PRO A 114 -3.21 -1.48 8.58
N TYR A 115 -2.04 -1.73 9.18
CA TYR A 115 -0.91 -0.82 9.18
C TYR A 115 0.38 -1.62 9.14
N ALA A 116 1.44 -1.02 8.61
CA ALA A 116 2.79 -1.52 8.75
C ALA A 116 3.71 -0.39 9.22
N LEU A 117 4.44 -0.63 10.30
CA LEU A 117 5.43 0.32 10.79
C LEU A 117 6.69 0.24 9.94
N ALA A 118 7.38 1.37 9.81
CA ALA A 118 8.71 1.40 9.24
C ALA A 118 9.66 0.47 10.04
N PRO A 119 10.59 -0.25 9.39
CA PRO A 119 11.46 -1.23 10.06
C PRO A 119 12.26 -0.65 11.24
N ASP A 120 12.73 0.59 11.14
CA ASP A 120 13.48 1.29 12.18
C ASP A 120 12.61 1.58 13.42
N VAL A 121 11.34 1.94 13.23
CA VAL A 121 10.37 2.16 14.30
C VAL A 121 10.04 0.85 15.01
N GLN A 122 9.96 -0.26 14.27
CA GLN A 122 9.75 -1.59 14.85
C GLN A 122 10.93 -2.01 15.73
N GLU A 123 12.16 -1.75 15.28
CA GLU A 123 13.37 -2.09 16.04
C GLU A 123 13.47 -1.32 17.36
N ARG A 124 13.13 -0.02 17.35
CA ARG A 124 13.08 0.81 18.57
C ARG A 124 12.04 0.34 19.57
N ARG A 125 10.90 -0.20 19.10
CA ARG A 125 9.85 -0.75 19.97
C ARG A 125 10.24 -2.11 20.57
N ARG A 126 11.02 -2.94 19.86
CA ARG A 126 11.53 -4.22 20.38
C ARG A 126 12.59 -4.07 21.47
N LYS A 127 13.32 -2.95 21.48
CA LYS A 127 14.40 -2.65 22.44
C LYS A 127 13.92 -1.96 23.73
N LYS A 128 12.61 -1.67 23.85
CA LYS A 128 11.96 -1.16 25.06
C LYS A 128 11.16 -2.28 25.72
#